data_AF-A5F9I9-F1
#
_entry.id   AF-A5F9I9-F1
#
_cell.length_a   1.000
_cell.length_b   1.000
_cell.length_c   1.000
_cell.angle_alpha   90.00
_cell.angle_beta   90.00
_cell.angle_gamma   90.00
#
_symmetry.space_group_name_H-M   'P 1'
#
loop_
_entity.id
_entity.type
_entity.pdbx_description
1 polymer ?
#
loop_
_entity_poly.entity_id
_entity_poly.type
_entity_poly.pdbx_seq_one_letter_code
_entity_poly.pdbx_strand_id
1 'polypeptide(L)'
;MNKVACDKCGKKFEINLKTRRLPLDVREAYFICPHCNERYVCYYTDPQIREKQKEINKLQDECWKIKSPAEKADMELKIMRFKDEIGADMEELKKRV
;
A
#
# COMPACT_ATOMS: atom_id res chain seq x y z
N MET A 1 9.58 -13.76 12.53
CA MET A 1 8.96 -13.65 11.19
C MET A 1 7.49 -14.00 11.32
N ASN A 2 6.59 -13.11 10.89
CA ASN A 2 5.15 -13.30 11.03
C ASN A 2 4.61 -14.16 9.88
N LYS A 3 3.95 -15.28 10.20
CA LYS A 3 3.31 -16.17 9.22
C LYS A 3 1.81 -15.92 9.19
N VAL A 4 1.22 -15.91 8.00
CA VAL A 4 -0.24 -15.79 7.81
C VAL A 4 -0.84 -17.15 7.47
N ALA A 5 -2.07 -17.38 7.90
CA ALA A 5 -2.83 -18.56 7.51
C ALA A 5 -3.53 -18.32 6.16
N CYS A 6 -3.42 -19.27 5.24
CA CYS A 6 -4.23 -19.30 4.03
C CYS A 6 -5.70 -19.52 4.39
N ASP A 7 -6.60 -18.68 3.90
CA ASP A 7 -8.06 -18.84 4.08
C ASP A 7 -8.62 -20.06 3.34
N LYS A 8 -7.95 -20.51 2.24
CA LYS A 8 -8.36 -21.69 1.47
C LYS A 8 -7.90 -23.01 2.06
N CYS A 9 -6.61 -23.14 2.40
CA CYS A 9 -6.04 -24.41 2.85
C CYS A 9 -5.65 -24.45 4.33
N GLY A 10 -5.80 -23.35 5.07
CA GLY A 10 -5.50 -23.24 6.50
C GLY A 10 -4.01 -23.25 6.85
N LYS A 11 -3.13 -23.59 5.90
CA LYS A 11 -1.68 -23.69 6.15
C LYS A 11 -1.05 -22.30 6.33
N LYS A 12 -0.10 -22.23 7.27
CA LYS A 12 0.67 -21.02 7.52
C LYS A 12 1.82 -20.88 6.53
N PHE A 13 2.04 -19.67 6.02
CA PHE A 13 3.17 -19.37 5.14
C PHE A 13 3.60 -17.90 5.29
N GLU A 14 4.78 -17.59 4.76
CA GLU A 14 5.29 -16.22 4.71
C GLU A 14 4.83 -15.55 3.40
N ILE A 15 4.32 -14.33 3.50
CA ILE A 15 3.88 -13.57 2.33
C ILE A 15 5.11 -13.12 1.54
N ASN A 16 5.27 -13.68 0.35
CA ASN A 16 6.21 -13.19 -0.65
C ASN A 16 5.46 -12.29 -1.64
N LEU A 17 5.49 -10.99 -1.39
CA LEU A 17 4.79 -10.01 -2.24
C LEU A 17 5.48 -9.92 -3.61
N LYS A 18 4.69 -10.12 -4.66
CA LYS A 18 5.09 -9.98 -6.06
C LYS A 18 4.36 -8.78 -6.66
N THR A 19 4.97 -8.17 -7.67
CA THR A 19 4.33 -7.11 -8.44
C THR A 19 4.33 -7.49 -9.92
N ARG A 20 3.24 -7.22 -10.63
CA ARG A 20 3.18 -7.31 -12.09
C ARG A 20 2.67 -5.99 -12.69
N ARG A 21 3.14 -5.69 -13.89
CA ARG A 21 2.69 -4.54 -14.68
C ARG A 21 1.48 -4.94 -15.53
N LEU A 22 0.48 -4.09 -15.55
CA LEU A 22 -0.74 -4.15 -16.35
C LEU A 22 -0.73 -2.99 -17.37
N PRO A 23 -1.70 -2.92 -18.31
CA PRO A 23 -1.84 -1.78 -19.20
C PRO A 23 -1.93 -0.44 -18.46
N LEU A 24 -1.65 0.66 -19.17
CA LEU A 24 -1.68 2.03 -18.63
C LEU A 24 -0.73 2.25 -17.42
N ASP A 25 0.33 1.45 -17.33
CA ASP A 25 1.30 1.48 -16.25
C ASP A 25 0.70 1.22 -14.85
N VAL A 26 -0.43 0.51 -14.80
CA VAL A 26 -0.97 -0.01 -13.55
C VAL A 26 -0.07 -1.13 -13.04
N ARG A 27 0.16 -1.18 -11.73
CA ARG A 27 0.89 -2.24 -11.04
C ARG A 27 -0.04 -2.94 -10.08
N GLU A 28 -0.10 -4.26 -10.18
CA GLU A 28 -0.81 -5.12 -9.24
C GLU A 28 0.19 -5.75 -8.28
N ALA A 29 -0.01 -5.56 -6.99
CA ALA A 29 0.70 -6.26 -5.93
C ALA A 29 -0.11 -7.48 -5.49
N TYR A 30 0.50 -8.65 -5.48
CA TYR A 30 -0.16 -9.91 -5.18
C TYR A 30 0.80 -10.90 -4.49
N PHE A 31 0.25 -11.91 -3.83
CA PHE A 31 1.02 -13.07 -3.37
C PHE A 31 0.29 -14.37 -3.72
N ILE A 32 1.01 -15.48 -3.63
CA ILE A 32 0.47 -16.81 -3.92
C ILE A 32 0.76 -17.70 -2.72
N CYS A 33 -0.26 -18.42 -2.24
CA CYS A 33 -0.06 -19.46 -1.24
C CYS A 33 0.81 -20.59 -1.84
N PRO A 34 1.98 -20.91 -1.26
CA PRO A 34 2.86 -21.94 -1.83
C PRO A 34 2.31 -23.36 -1.68
N HIS A 35 1.25 -23.55 -0.89
CA HIS A 35 0.69 -24.87 -0.59
C HIS A 35 -0.48 -25.27 -1.49
N CYS A 36 -1.35 -24.31 -1.83
CA CYS A 36 -2.53 -24.55 -2.66
C CYS A 36 -2.58 -23.68 -3.93
N ASN A 37 -1.57 -22.83 -4.15
CA ASN A 37 -1.47 -21.91 -5.27
C ASN A 37 -2.59 -20.86 -5.35
N GLU A 38 -3.35 -20.65 -4.27
CA GLU A 38 -4.33 -19.57 -4.21
C GLU A 38 -3.65 -18.22 -4.40
N ARG A 39 -4.17 -17.40 -5.32
CA ARG A 39 -3.67 -16.07 -5.63
C ARG A 39 -4.45 -15.01 -4.86
N TYR A 40 -3.75 -14.12 -4.18
CA TYR A 40 -4.33 -13.00 -3.45
C TYR A 40 -3.80 -11.70 -4.02
N VAL A 41 -4.70 -10.82 -4.44
CA VAL A 41 -4.36 -9.46 -4.84
C VAL A 41 -4.43 -8.56 -3.61
N CYS A 42 -3.36 -7.82 -3.34
CA CYS A 42 -3.28 -6.90 -2.21
C CYS A 42 -3.80 -5.52 -2.58
N TYR A 43 -3.26 -4.92 -3.63
CA TYR A 43 -3.60 -3.57 -4.06
C TYR A 43 -3.17 -3.32 -5.50
N TYR A 44 -3.71 -2.25 -6.09
CA TYR A 44 -3.32 -1.72 -7.37
C TYR A 44 -2.76 -0.30 -7.19
N THR A 45 -1.79 0.08 -8.02
CA THR A 45 -1.30 1.47 -8.10
C THR A 45 -1.13 1.89 -9.55
N ASP A 46 -1.36 3.15 -9.84
CA ASP A 46 -1.05 3.77 -11.12
C ASP A 46 0.06 4.85 -10.94
N PRO A 47 0.50 5.53 -12.02
CA PRO A 47 1.51 6.58 -11.89
C PRO A 47 1.11 7.72 -10.95
N GLN A 48 -0.18 8.10 -10.91
CA GLN A 48 -0.66 9.22 -10.09
C GLN A 48 -0.62 8.88 -8.61
N ILE A 49 -1.14 7.70 -8.23
CA ILE A 49 -1.09 7.16 -6.87
C ILE A 49 0.37 7.04 -6.42
N ARG A 50 1.26 6.52 -7.27
CA ARG A 50 2.69 6.39 -6.94
C ARG A 50 3.36 7.73 -6.72
N GLU A 51 2.94 8.80 -7.40
CA GLU A 51 3.50 10.14 -7.16
C GLU A 51 3.04 10.69 -5.80
N LYS A 52 1.75 10.58 -5.48
CA LYS A 52 1.22 10.96 -4.15
C LYS A 52 1.92 10.20 -3.02
N GLN A 53 2.19 8.91 -3.21
CA GLN A 53 2.96 8.11 -2.24
C GLN A 53 4.37 8.66 -2.00
N LYS A 54 5.06 9.13 -3.04
CA LYS A 54 6.38 9.76 -2.90
C LYS A 54 6.29 11.08 -2.15
N GLU A 55 5.25 11.87 -2.38
CA GLU A 55 5.01 13.12 -1.66
C GLU A 55 4.78 12.87 -0.17
N ILE A 56 3.97 11.86 0.18
CA ILE A 56 3.79 11.44 1.58
C ILE A 56 5.11 11.04 2.21
N ASN A 57 5.95 10.26 1.51
CA ASN A 57 7.26 9.87 2.06
C ASN A 57 8.13 11.10 2.36
N LYS A 58 8.15 12.10 1.46
CA LYS A 58 8.87 13.37 1.70
C LYS A 58 8.31 14.11 2.92
N LEU A 59 6.98 14.23 3.02
CA LEU A 59 6.34 14.89 4.16
C LEU A 59 6.64 14.17 5.48
N GLN A 60 6.71 12.84 5.48
CA GLN A 60 7.09 12.07 6.66
C GLN A 60 8.55 12.32 7.08
N ASP A 61 9.47 12.40 6.10
CA ASP A 61 10.88 12.72 6.35
C ASP A 61 11.05 14.15 6.91
N GLU A 62 10.23 15.09 6.46
CA GLU A 62 10.19 16.46 7.00
C GLU A 62 9.57 16.49 8.40
N CYS A 63 8.46 15.77 8.61
CA CYS A 63 7.77 15.66 9.89
C CYS A 63 8.68 15.11 11.00
N TRP A 64 9.59 14.20 10.66
CA TRP A 64 10.59 13.67 11.59
C TRP A 64 11.56 14.75 12.13
N LYS A 65 11.81 15.81 11.34
CA LYS A 65 12.74 16.90 11.68
C LYS A 65 12.08 18.00 12.53
N ILE A 66 10.75 18.03 12.62
CA ILE A 66 10.01 19.04 13.38
C ILE A 66 10.20 18.81 14.89
N LYS A 67 10.65 19.86 15.58
CA LYS A 67 10.86 19.83 17.05
C LYS A 67 9.61 20.24 17.84
N SER A 68 8.79 21.13 17.28
CA SER A 68 7.57 21.62 17.92
C SER A 68 6.49 20.53 17.91
N PRO A 69 6.00 20.07 19.07
CA PRO A 69 4.95 19.04 19.10
C PRO A 69 3.67 19.46 18.40
N ALA A 70 3.30 20.75 18.47
CA ALA A 70 2.09 21.27 17.84
C ALA A 70 2.20 21.29 16.31
N GLU A 71 3.33 21.77 15.77
CA GLU A 71 3.58 21.76 14.32
C GLU A 71 3.69 20.32 13.78
N LYS A 72 4.29 19.43 14.57
CA LYS A 72 4.39 18.01 14.22
C LYS A 72 3.01 17.36 14.16
N ALA A 73 2.15 17.61 15.14
CA ALA A 73 0.78 17.08 15.15
C ALA A 73 -0.05 17.58 13.95
N ASP A 74 0.09 18.86 13.56
CA ASP A 74 -0.57 19.40 12.36
C ASP A 74 -0.08 18.72 11.08
N MET A 75 1.23 18.52 10.95
CA MET A 75 1.81 17.80 9.81
C MET A 75 1.39 16.32 9.78
N GLU A 76 1.33 15.65 10.93
CA GLU A 76 0.82 14.27 11.04
C GLU A 76 -0.65 14.18 10.61
N LEU A 77 -1.49 15.16 10.97
CA LEU A 77 -2.89 15.21 10.53
C LEU A 77 -3.00 15.41 9.02
N LYS A 78 -2.16 16.25 8.42
CA LYS A 78 -2.08 16.42 6.95
C LYS A 78 -1.65 15.13 6.27
N ILE A 79 -0.61 14.47 6.77
CA ILE A 79 -0.14 13.18 6.25
C ILE A 79 -1.24 12.12 6.34
N MET A 80 -1.99 12.08 7.45
CA MET A 80 -3.11 11.16 7.62
C MET A 80 -4.18 11.37 6.55
N ARG A 81 -4.61 12.62 6.31
CA ARG A 81 -5.60 12.94 5.27
C ARG A 81 -5.13 12.51 3.88
N PHE A 82 -3.86 12.78 3.54
CA PHE A 82 -3.31 12.35 2.25
C PHE A 82 -3.25 10.82 2.12
N LYS A 83 -3.00 10.09 3.22
CA LYS A 83 -3.05 8.62 3.20
C LYS A 83 -4.46 8.11 2.93
N ASP A 84 -5.48 8.75 3.52
CA ASP A 84 -6.88 8.40 3.29
C ASP A 84 -7.28 8.66 1.83
N GLU A 85 -6.86 9.79 1.25
CA GLU A 85 -7.06 10.09 -0.18
C GLU A 85 -6.42 9.05 -1.10
N ILE A 86 -5.15 8.68 -0.83
CA ILE A 86 -4.48 7.62 -1.59
C ILE A 86 -5.22 6.28 -1.46
N GLY A 87 -5.72 5.95 -0.26
CA GLY A 87 -6.52 4.76 -0.04
C GLY A 87 -7.80 4.75 -0.89
N ALA A 88 -8.50 5.88 -0.96
CA ALA A 88 -9.68 6.04 -1.80
C ALA A 88 -9.34 5.91 -3.30
N ASP A 89 -8.23 6.51 -3.75
CA ASP A 89 -7.77 6.38 -5.13
C ASP A 89 -7.44 4.93 -5.50
N MET A 90 -6.81 4.17 -4.60
CA MET A 90 -6.53 2.75 -4.82
C MET A 90 -7.79 1.90 -4.92
N GLU A 91 -8.80 2.16 -4.08
CA GLU A 91 -10.09 1.46 -4.16
C GLU A 91 -10.85 1.81 -5.43
N GLU A 92 -10.76 3.05 -5.91
CA GLU A 92 -11.34 3.44 -7.19
C GLU A 92 -10.61 2.78 -8.37
N LEU A 93 -9.27 2.75 -8.35
CA LEU A 93 -8.48 2.06 -9.35
C LEU A 93 -8.83 0.57 -9.41
N LYS A 94 -8.99 -0.07 -8.25
CA LYS A 94 -9.36 -1.49 -8.14
C LYS A 94 -10.69 -1.83 -8.84
N LYS A 95 -11.65 -0.90 -8.93
CA LYS A 95 -12.91 -1.10 -9.66
C LYS A 95 -12.75 -1.05 -11.18
N ARG A 96 -11.64 -0.49 -11.66
CA ARG A 96 -11.36 -0.20 -13.08
C ARG A 96 -10.37 -1.18 -13.70
N VAL A 97 -9.82 -2.10 -12.92
CA VAL A 97 -8.89 -3.17 -13.33
C VAL A 97 -9.62 -4.50 -13.40
#